data_AF-A0A7S3X2N1-F1
#
_entry.id   AF-A0A7S3X2N1-F1
#
_cell.length_a   1.000
_cell.length_b   1.000
_cell.length_c   1.000
_cell.angle_alpha   90.00
_cell.angle_beta   90.00
_cell.angle_gamma   90.00
#
_symmetry.space_group_name_H-M   'P 1'
#
loop_
_entity.id
_entity.type
_entity.pdbx_description
1 polymer ?
#
loop_
_entity_poly.entity_id
_entity_poly.type
_entity_poly.pdbx_seq_one_letter_code
_entity_poly.pdbx_strand_id
1 'polypeptide(L)'
;VTGEPHVRLCVKAPLLMGGMCRIGSLCLLDSTPRPDFDLEDCSFMHSAVEQIMQHALLCDFASSAMAVRTPTVADLSTFVTASTLPSSLQDPGEYSSDDSESEDEPEEDDEEEEEE
;
A
#
# COMPACT_ATOMS: atom_id res chain seq x y z
N VAL A 1 -28.84 10.08 11.03
CA VAL A 1 -28.84 9.53 9.65
C VAL A 1 -29.76 8.32 9.67
N THR A 2 -30.88 8.36 8.93
CA THR A 2 -31.99 7.39 9.03
C THR A 2 -32.07 6.45 7.81
N GLY A 3 -30.92 6.09 7.24
CA GLY A 3 -30.83 5.14 6.12
C GLY A 3 -29.61 4.24 6.29
N GLU A 4 -29.78 2.96 5.99
CA GLU A 4 -28.66 2.00 5.93
C GLU A 4 -27.71 2.35 4.78
N PRO A 5 -26.39 2.11 4.92
CA PRO A 5 -25.71 1.52 6.08
C PRO A 5 -25.49 2.53 7.21
N HIS A 6 -25.70 2.08 8.45
CA HIS A 6 -25.43 2.87 9.66
C HIS A 6 -23.92 2.93 9.93
N VAL A 7 -23.19 3.74 9.16
CA VAL A 7 -21.74 3.91 9.33
C VAL A 7 -21.44 4.57 10.69
N ARG A 8 -20.62 3.91 11.50
CA ARG A 8 -20.18 4.36 12.83
C ARG A 8 -18.72 4.78 12.85
N LEU A 9 -17.90 4.19 11.99
CA LEU A 9 -16.52 4.61 11.73
C LEU A 9 -16.34 4.89 10.24
N CYS A 10 -15.72 6.02 9.92
CA CYS A 10 -15.31 6.35 8.56
C CYS A 10 -13.92 6.96 8.59
N VAL A 11 -12.93 6.21 8.11
CA VAL A 11 -11.54 6.67 7.97
C VAL A 11 -11.22 6.76 6.49
N LYS A 12 -10.56 7.84 6.09
CA LYS A 12 -10.21 8.10 4.69
C LYS A 12 -8.74 8.46 4.59
N ALA A 13 -8.01 7.75 3.73
CA ALA A 13 -6.66 8.11 3.34
C ALA A 13 -6.65 8.55 1.87
N PRO A 14 -6.08 9.71 1.53
CA PRO A 14 -6.08 10.21 0.16
C PRO A 14 -5.17 9.36 -0.75
N LEU A 15 -5.62 9.09 -1.98
CA LEU A 15 -4.78 8.52 -3.02
C LEU A 15 -4.21 9.69 -3.83
N LEU A 16 -2.90 9.89 -3.75
CA LEU A 16 -2.18 11.01 -4.37
C LEU A 16 -1.25 10.51 -5.48
N MET A 17 -1.48 10.95 -6.70
CA MET A 17 -0.58 10.74 -7.84
C MET A 17 0.42 11.89 -7.95
N GLY A 18 1.72 11.57 -8.05
CA GLY A 18 2.78 12.56 -8.15
C GLY A 18 2.87 13.51 -6.95
N GLY A 19 2.45 13.07 -5.76
CA GLY A 19 2.51 13.84 -4.51
C GLY A 19 1.52 15.00 -4.39
N MET A 20 0.90 15.45 -5.48
CA MET A 20 0.03 16.64 -5.48
C MET A 20 -1.36 16.42 -6.09
N CYS A 21 -1.52 15.43 -6.96
CA CYS A 21 -2.80 15.20 -7.64
C CYS A 21 -3.64 14.19 -6.88
N ARG A 22 -4.73 14.62 -6.24
CA ARG A 22 -5.67 13.70 -5.59
C ARG A 22 -6.55 13.01 -6.63
N ILE A 23 -6.37 11.70 -6.79
CA ILE A 23 -7.16 10.87 -7.71
C ILE A 23 -8.32 10.15 -7.00
N GLY A 24 -8.27 10.04 -5.68
CA GLY A 24 -9.30 9.37 -4.91
C GLY A 24 -9.02 9.32 -3.40
N SER A 25 -9.62 8.33 -2.75
CA SER A 25 -9.33 7.99 -1.35
C SER A 25 -9.62 6.53 -1.08
N LEU A 26 -8.73 5.87 -0.34
CA LEU A 26 -9.00 4.61 0.33
C LEU A 26 -9.90 4.90 1.54
N CYS A 27 -11.05 4.23 1.61
CA CYS A 27 -12.03 4.43 2.68
C CYS A 27 -12.20 3.13 3.48
N LEU A 28 -12.05 3.22 4.79
CA LEU A 28 -12.47 2.18 5.74
C LEU A 28 -13.80 2.60 6.34
N LEU A 29 -14.84 1.80 6.10
CA LEU A 29 -16.19 2.03 6.60
C LEU A 29 -16.58 0.87 7.51
N ASP A 30 -16.98 1.18 8.74
CA ASP A 30 -17.49 0.19 9.67
C ASP A 30 -18.84 0.64 10.24
N SER A 31 -19.75 -0.32 10.41
CA SER A 31 -21.03 -0.16 11.08
C SER A 31 -20.94 -0.36 12.59
N THR A 32 -19.83 -0.91 13.07
CA THR A 32 -19.52 -1.05 14.50
C THR A 32 -18.59 0.08 14.92
N PRO A 33 -18.82 0.74 16.08
CA PRO A 33 -17.84 1.68 16.63
C PRO A 33 -16.54 0.95 16.96
N ARG A 34 -15.39 1.47 16.49
CA ARG A 34 -14.04 1.05 16.91
C ARG A 34 -13.39 2.15 17.74
N PRO A 35 -13.56 2.17 19.08
CA PRO A 35 -12.87 3.12 19.94
C PRO A 35 -11.38 2.81 20.10
N ASP A 36 -10.97 1.60 19.72
CA ASP A 36 -9.62 1.06 19.69
C ASP A 36 -8.84 1.42 18.41
N PHE A 37 -9.42 2.23 17.51
CA PHE A 37 -8.73 2.69 16.31
C PHE A 37 -7.61 3.67 16.68
N ASP A 38 -6.36 3.32 16.34
CA ASP A 38 -5.18 4.03 16.84
C ASP A 38 -4.18 4.45 15.75
N LEU A 39 -2.97 4.82 16.16
CA LEU A 39 -1.89 5.26 15.27
C LEU A 39 -1.29 4.11 14.45
N GLU A 40 -1.34 2.87 14.95
CA GLU A 40 -0.89 1.69 14.21
C GLU A 40 -1.84 1.43 13.05
N ASP A 41 -3.15 1.49 13.29
CA ASP A 41 -4.17 1.41 12.25
C ASP A 41 -3.98 2.52 11.17
N CYS A 42 -3.64 3.74 11.60
CA CYS A 42 -3.34 4.85 10.66
C CYS A 42 -2.10 4.55 9.81
N SER A 43 -1.05 4.02 10.42
CA SER A 43 0.21 3.68 9.75
C SER A 43 -0.02 2.56 8.74
N PHE A 44 -0.77 1.54 9.12
CA PHE A 44 -1.19 0.47 8.22
C PHE A 44 -1.98 0.99 7.01
N MET A 45 -2.96 1.88 7.25
CA MET A 45 -3.72 2.51 6.16
C MET A 45 -2.84 3.33 5.22
N HIS A 46 -1.83 4.02 5.74
CA HIS A 46 -0.87 4.76 4.94
C HIS A 46 -0.04 3.83 4.05
N SER A 47 0.52 2.75 4.62
CA SER A 47 1.25 1.74 3.85
C SER A 47 0.39 1.07 2.79
N ALA A 48 -0.90 0.83 3.06
CA ALA A 48 -1.83 0.31 2.07
C ALA A 48 -2.04 1.28 0.90
N VAL A 49 -2.16 2.59 1.17
CA VAL A 49 -2.21 3.63 0.14
C VAL A 49 -0.96 3.62 -0.72
N GLU A 50 0.23 3.55 -0.12
CA GLU A 50 1.50 3.52 -0.85
C GLU A 50 1.57 2.31 -1.79
N GLN A 51 1.20 1.12 -1.31
CA GLN A 51 1.19 -0.10 -2.12
C GLN A 51 0.19 -0.02 -3.29
N ILE A 52 -1.02 0.50 -3.04
CA ILE A 52 -2.02 0.72 -4.10
C ILE A 52 -1.47 1.67 -5.16
N MET A 53 -0.84 2.77 -4.75
CA MET A 53 -0.28 3.75 -5.68
C MET A 53 0.90 3.17 -6.47
N GLN A 54 1.79 2.41 -5.83
CA GLN A 54 2.89 1.71 -6.50
C GLN A 54 2.37 0.73 -7.56
N HIS A 55 1.36 -0.08 -7.21
CA HIS A 55 0.77 -1.02 -8.14
C HIS A 55 0.06 -0.32 -9.31
N ALA A 56 -0.68 0.76 -9.04
CA ALA A 56 -1.33 1.56 -10.08
C ALA A 56 -0.32 2.09 -11.11
N LEU A 57 0.82 2.62 -10.63
CA LEU A 57 1.89 3.09 -11.51
C LEU A 57 2.43 1.95 -12.39
N LEU A 58 2.68 0.77 -11.82
CA LEU A 58 3.17 -0.39 -12.60
C LEU A 58 2.14 -0.89 -13.62
N CYS A 59 0.86 -0.89 -13.28
CA CYS A 59 -0.21 -1.29 -14.19
C CYS A 59 -0.40 -0.30 -15.35
N ASP A 60 -0.28 1.01 -15.11
CA ASP A 60 -0.36 2.00 -16.20
C ASP A 60 0.77 1.82 -17.23
N PHE A 61 1.97 1.41 -16.79
CA PHE A 61 3.06 1.05 -17.70
C PHE A 61 2.79 -0.24 -18.49
N ALA A 62 2.13 -1.24 -17.89
CA ALA A 62 1.74 -2.47 -18.58
C ALA A 62 0.49 -2.30 -19.47
N SER A 63 -0.37 -1.33 -19.15
CA SER A 63 -1.68 -1.12 -19.79
C SER A 63 -1.64 -0.18 -21.01
N SER A 64 -0.47 0.32 -21.42
CA SER A 64 -0.33 0.92 -22.76
C SER A 64 -0.48 -0.12 -23.89
N ALA A 65 -0.56 -1.41 -23.59
CA ALA A 65 -0.76 -2.48 -24.58
C ALA A 65 -2.15 -3.11 -24.58
N MET A 66 -2.98 -2.99 -23.53
CA MET A 66 -4.33 -3.53 -23.53
C MET A 66 -5.31 -2.64 -22.77
N ALA A 67 -6.26 -2.05 -23.50
CA ALA A 67 -7.41 -1.37 -22.94
C ALA A 67 -8.27 -2.39 -22.16
N VAL A 68 -8.07 -2.48 -20.84
CA VAL A 68 -8.90 -3.31 -19.96
C VAL A 68 -10.21 -2.56 -19.71
N ARG A 69 -11.29 -3.05 -20.33
CA ARG A 69 -12.67 -2.68 -20.00
C ARG A 69 -12.94 -3.10 -18.55
N THR A 70 -13.10 -2.14 -17.65
CA THR A 70 -13.53 -2.42 -16.27
C THR A 70 -14.96 -2.97 -16.26
N PRO A 71 -15.22 -4.15 -15.66
CA PRO A 71 -16.58 -4.62 -15.45
C PRO A 71 -17.24 -3.83 -14.31
N THR A 72 -18.47 -3.40 -14.56
CA THR A 72 -19.37 -2.82 -13.56
C THR A 72 -19.70 -3.81 -12.46
N VAL A 73 -19.90 -3.29 -11.24
CA VAL A 73 -20.00 -3.90 -9.90
C VAL A 73 -21.07 -4.98 -9.67
N ALA A 74 -21.59 -5.64 -10.71
CA ALA A 74 -22.65 -6.63 -10.60
C ALA A 74 -22.15 -8.07 -10.31
N ASP A 75 -20.84 -8.33 -10.29
CA ASP A 75 -20.36 -9.71 -10.21
C ASP A 75 -19.11 -9.85 -9.31
N LEU A 76 -19.34 -9.86 -8.00
CA LEU A 76 -18.33 -10.22 -6.99
C LEU A 76 -18.28 -11.74 -6.75
N SER A 77 -18.93 -12.56 -7.58
CA SER A 77 -18.91 -14.02 -7.43
C SER A 77 -17.73 -14.70 -8.16
N THR A 78 -16.96 -13.94 -8.93
CA THR A 78 -16.01 -14.52 -9.91
C THR A 78 -14.53 -14.28 -9.59
N PHE A 79 -14.19 -13.88 -8.36
CA PHE A 79 -12.80 -13.91 -7.89
C PHE A 79 -12.46 -15.28 -7.26
N VAL A 80 -12.66 -16.33 -8.05
CA VAL A 80 -12.04 -17.63 -7.83
C VAL A 80 -11.30 -17.98 -9.12
N THR A 81 -9.99 -18.21 -8.96
CA THR A 81 -9.03 -18.79 -9.92
C THR A 81 -8.66 -17.99 -11.17
N ALA A 82 -7.46 -17.40 -11.16
CA ALA A 82 -6.48 -17.51 -12.26
C ALA A 82 -5.11 -16.88 -11.89
N SER A 83 -4.42 -17.42 -10.87
CA SER A 83 -2.95 -17.35 -10.84
C SER A 83 -2.38 -18.59 -11.50
N THR A 84 -2.48 -18.67 -12.83
CA THR A 84 -1.63 -19.55 -13.63
C THR A 84 -0.38 -18.76 -14.01
N LEU A 85 0.65 -18.93 -13.20
CA LEU A 85 2.02 -18.51 -13.50
C LEU A 85 2.49 -19.24 -14.79
N PRO A 86 3.14 -18.56 -15.74
CA PRO A 86 3.82 -19.26 -16.83
C PRO A 86 5.07 -19.97 -16.30
N SER A 87 5.05 -21.31 -16.33
CA SER A 87 6.14 -22.22 -15.90
C SER A 87 7.32 -22.29 -16.89
N SER A 88 7.72 -21.19 -17.52
CA SER A 88 8.80 -21.19 -18.51
C SER A 88 9.85 -20.12 -18.23
N LEU A 89 10.63 -20.32 -17.17
CA LEU A 89 12.05 -19.93 -17.16
C LEU A 89 12.76 -20.73 -16.06
N GLN A 90 12.94 -22.02 -16.33
CA GLN A 90 14.03 -22.81 -15.74
C GLN A 90 15.27 -22.54 -16.61
N ASP A 91 16.32 -21.93 -16.06
CA ASP A 91 17.62 -22.58 -15.76
C ASP A 91 18.65 -21.52 -15.26
N PRO A 92 19.81 -21.89 -14.69
CA PRO A 92 20.25 -21.44 -13.37
C PRO A 92 21.54 -20.61 -13.47
N GLY A 93 21.49 -19.36 -13.03
CA GLY A 93 22.68 -18.55 -12.86
C GLY A 93 23.23 -18.70 -11.45
N GLU A 94 24.36 -19.40 -11.30
CA GLU A 94 25.20 -19.33 -10.12
C GLU A 94 25.52 -17.85 -9.83
N TYR A 95 25.11 -17.35 -8.66
CA TYR A 95 25.55 -16.07 -8.14
C TYR A 95 26.19 -16.31 -6.77
N SER A 96 27.45 -15.91 -6.69
CA SER A 96 28.34 -16.03 -5.54
C SER A 96 27.82 -15.22 -4.37
N SER A 97 27.81 -15.84 -3.19
CA SER A 97 27.70 -15.13 -1.92
C SER A 97 29.04 -14.44 -1.66
N ASP A 98 29.14 -13.17 -2.03
CA ASP A 98 30.14 -12.27 -1.48
C ASP A 98 29.63 -11.77 -0.12
N ASP A 99 30.21 -12.40 0.89
CA ASP A 99 30.21 -12.05 2.30
C ASP A 99 31.08 -10.79 2.47
N SER A 100 30.51 -9.69 2.97
CA SER A 100 31.29 -8.60 3.58
C SER A 100 30.36 -7.76 4.46
N GLU A 101 30.41 -8.13 5.73
CA GLU A 101 30.03 -7.32 6.88
C GLU A 101 30.82 -6.00 6.87
N SER A 102 30.14 -4.88 7.13
CA SER A 102 30.82 -3.68 7.63
C SER A 102 29.94 -3.02 8.67
N GLU A 103 30.44 -3.06 9.89
CA GLU A 103 29.96 -2.41 11.09
C GLU A 103 30.08 -0.89 10.90
N ASP A 104 28.98 -0.15 11.07
CA ASP A 104 29.03 1.31 11.23
C ASP A 104 28.70 1.60 12.70
N GLU A 105 29.72 2.03 13.43
CA GLU A 105 29.62 2.50 14.80
C GLU A 105 28.89 3.87 14.84
N PRO A 106 28.02 4.13 15.82
CA PRO A 106 27.56 5.47 16.09
C PRO A 106 28.64 6.28 16.83
N GLU A 107 29.13 7.35 16.21
CA GLU A 107 29.88 8.39 16.91
C GLU A 107 28.92 9.16 17.85
N GLU A 108 29.30 9.20 19.12
CA GLU A 108 28.75 10.09 20.14
C GLU A 108 29.20 11.52 19.84
N ASP A 109 28.27 12.48 19.87
CA ASP A 109 28.60 13.88 20.14
C ASP A 109 27.65 14.41 21.22
N ASP A 110 28.19 14.39 22.44
CA ASP A 110 27.88 15.33 23.52
C ASP A 110 28.20 16.76 23.04
N GLU A 111 27.27 17.71 23.17
CA GLU A 111 27.64 19.05 23.66
C GLU A 111 26.50 19.60 24.52
N GLU A 112 26.81 19.74 25.81
CA GLU A 112 26.13 20.58 26.79
C GLU A 112 26.23 22.05 26.33
N GLU A 113 25.11 22.77 26.29
CA GLU A 113 25.14 24.22 26.47
C GLU A 113 24.11 24.62 27.54
N GLU A 114 24.64 24.76 28.75
CA GLU A 114 24.13 25.67 29.77
C GLU A 114 24.21 27.10 29.23
N GLU A 115 23.12 27.84 29.13
CA GLU A 115 23.16 29.30 29.32
C GLU A 115 21.86 29.81 29.99
N GLU A 116 22.06 30.24 31.25
CA GLU A 116 21.42 31.29 32.06
C GLU A 116 19.89 31.41 32.22
#